data_AF-A0A2E1MNE9-F1
#
_entry.id   AF-A0A2E1MNE9-F1
#
_cell.length_a   1.000
_cell.length_b   1.000
_cell.length_c   1.000
_cell.angle_alpha   90.00
_cell.angle_beta   90.00
_cell.angle_gamma   90.00
#
_symmetry.space_group_name_H-M   'P 1'
#
loop_
_entity.id
_entity.type
_entity.pdbx_description
1 polymer ?
#
loop_
_entity_poly.entity_id
_entity_poly.type
_entity_poly.pdbx_seq_one_letter_code
_entity_poly.pdbx_strand_id
1 'polypeptide(L)'
;MSKRPIFQPIKEGKNLVKKYDIEFTWYPGFSKEQKQKSIESLHSEAKKNYSLSKILEISTKSKDSIGISCSAFNLKLQTKSGVVSTVESMYQGSKVFERGGPYKDLYNKSSLDAKKDERLKNSGNLKNFDFQGILWGLNDFFYDWLYMNALLQNQSLADKLIEYDAFSDIEFNPKKSFNCQAYSASLYNAALMRDCDINLIKSPSDFKKLFPREVFSLIQGELF
;
A
#
# COMPACT_ATOMS: atom_id res chain seq x y z
N MET A 1 6.25 -4.64 23.84
CA MET A 1 5.09 -4.84 22.95
C MET A 1 5.05 -3.74 21.91
N SER A 2 4.52 -4.02 20.72
CA SER A 2 4.29 -3.02 19.66
C SER A 2 2.87 -3.12 19.16
N LYS A 3 2.40 -2.09 18.44
CA LYS A 3 1.06 -2.05 17.85
C LYS A 3 1.14 -1.90 16.35
N ARG A 4 0.45 -2.75 15.59
CA ARG A 4 0.36 -2.68 14.13
C ARG A 4 -1.06 -2.92 13.66
N PRO A 5 -1.52 -2.20 12.63
CA PRO A 5 -2.82 -2.43 12.07
C PRO A 5 -2.82 -3.67 11.16
N ILE A 6 -3.95 -4.37 11.15
CA ILE A 6 -4.34 -5.36 10.15
C ILE A 6 -5.62 -4.87 9.51
N PHE A 7 -5.73 -5.03 8.19
CA PHE A 7 -6.81 -4.47 7.40
C PHE A 7 -7.64 -5.59 6.78
N GLN A 8 -8.94 -5.60 7.08
CA GLN A 8 -9.89 -6.57 6.55
C GLN A 8 -10.77 -5.89 5.48
N PRO A 9 -10.87 -6.43 4.26
CA PRO A 9 -11.89 -6.00 3.31
C PRO A 9 -13.29 -6.34 3.84
N ILE A 10 -14.24 -5.42 3.65
CA ILE A 10 -15.61 -5.56 4.14
C ILE A 10 -16.59 -5.55 2.95
N LYS A 11 -17.41 -6.61 2.85
CA LYS A 11 -18.41 -6.75 1.79
C LYS A 11 -19.63 -5.84 1.96
N GLU A 12 -20.07 -5.58 3.18
CA GLU A 12 -21.33 -4.89 3.45
C GLU A 12 -21.18 -3.62 4.30
N GLY A 13 -22.15 -2.72 4.21
CA GLY A 13 -22.15 -1.46 4.96
C GLY A 13 -21.28 -0.36 4.34
N LYS A 14 -21.12 0.75 5.06
CA LYS A 14 -20.50 1.98 4.51
C LYS A 14 -18.98 1.90 4.35
N ASN A 15 -18.29 1.21 5.26
CA ASN A 15 -16.83 1.14 5.25
C ASN A 15 -16.35 0.00 4.36
N LEU A 16 -15.38 0.25 3.48
CA LEU A 16 -14.75 -0.78 2.63
C LEU A 16 -13.70 -1.59 3.39
N VAL A 17 -13.01 -0.98 4.34
CA VAL A 17 -11.90 -1.60 5.07
C VAL A 17 -12.11 -1.41 6.56
N LYS A 18 -11.97 -2.50 7.32
CA LYS A 18 -11.96 -2.48 8.78
C LYS A 18 -10.53 -2.62 9.28
N LYS A 19 -10.11 -1.70 10.15
CA LYS A 19 -8.80 -1.71 10.79
C LYS A 19 -8.87 -2.40 12.15
N TYR A 20 -7.99 -3.36 12.37
CA TYR A 20 -7.76 -4.01 13.66
C TYR A 20 -6.38 -3.63 14.18
N ASP A 21 -6.33 -3.05 15.36
CA ASP A 21 -5.15 -2.43 15.92
C ASP A 21 -4.54 -3.42 16.92
N ILE A 22 -3.60 -4.25 16.45
CA ILE A 22 -3.14 -5.45 17.17
C ILE A 22 -1.90 -5.15 18.00
N GLU A 23 -1.94 -5.50 19.29
CA GLU A 23 -0.76 -5.54 20.16
C GLU A 23 -0.08 -6.90 20.06
N PHE A 24 1.25 -6.89 19.91
CA PHE A 24 2.03 -8.11 19.70
C PHE A 24 3.47 -7.97 20.19
N THR A 25 4.18 -9.09 20.21
CA THR A 25 5.60 -9.13 20.54
C THR A 25 6.44 -8.73 19.33
N TRP A 26 7.14 -7.61 19.45
CA TRP A 26 8.10 -7.18 18.45
C TRP A 26 9.46 -7.83 18.72
N TYR A 27 10.01 -8.50 17.71
CA TYR A 27 11.33 -9.08 17.78
C TYR A 27 12.32 -8.08 17.12
N PRO A 28 13.18 -7.41 17.89
CA PRO A 28 14.07 -6.39 17.35
C PRO A 28 15.17 -7.03 16.50
N GLY A 29 15.50 -6.38 15.37
CA GLY A 29 16.54 -6.81 14.44
C GLY A 29 16.16 -6.50 13.00
N PHE A 30 17.19 -6.43 12.13
CA PHE A 30 17.01 -6.11 10.70
C PHE A 30 16.91 -7.34 9.81
N SER A 31 17.23 -8.54 10.33
CA SER A 31 17.20 -9.76 9.53
C SER A 31 15.78 -10.14 9.12
N LYS A 32 15.66 -10.86 8.00
CA LYS A 32 14.36 -11.29 7.47
C LYS A 32 13.66 -12.21 8.47
N GLU A 33 14.40 -13.11 9.09
CA GLU A 33 13.94 -14.10 10.05
C GLU A 33 13.35 -13.42 11.29
N GLN A 34 13.98 -12.33 11.75
CA GLN A 34 13.50 -11.60 12.91
C GLN A 34 12.21 -10.82 12.61
N LYS A 35 12.10 -10.26 11.41
CA LYS A 35 10.84 -9.66 10.93
C LYS A 35 9.74 -10.71 10.78
N GLN A 36 10.07 -11.90 10.30
CA GLN A 36 9.13 -13.02 10.20
C GLN A 36 8.59 -13.46 11.56
N LYS A 37 9.43 -13.53 12.61
CA LYS A 37 8.95 -13.78 13.98
C LYS A 37 7.95 -12.71 14.46
N SER A 38 8.21 -11.44 14.10
CA SER A 38 7.29 -10.34 14.41
C SER A 38 5.97 -10.46 13.64
N ILE A 39 5.99 -10.87 12.38
CA ILE A 39 4.81 -11.17 11.56
C ILE A 39 4.00 -12.31 12.17
N GLU A 40 4.65 -13.41 12.56
CA GLU A 40 4.00 -14.55 13.20
C GLU A 40 3.33 -14.18 14.51
N SER A 41 4.00 -13.39 15.36
CA SER A 41 3.40 -12.89 16.59
C SER A 41 2.20 -11.98 16.31
N LEU A 42 2.31 -11.08 15.33
CA LEU A 42 1.21 -10.20 14.91
C LEU A 42 -0.01 -11.00 14.43
N HIS A 43 0.20 -11.98 13.54
CA HIS A 43 -0.88 -12.81 13.00
C HIS A 43 -1.51 -13.72 14.06
N SER A 44 -0.69 -14.27 14.97
CA SER A 44 -1.19 -15.11 16.07
C SER A 44 -2.10 -14.34 17.02
N GLU A 45 -1.71 -13.11 17.40
CA GLU A 45 -2.55 -12.25 18.25
C GLU A 45 -3.81 -11.79 17.51
N ALA A 46 -3.73 -11.52 16.21
CA ALA A 46 -4.90 -11.17 15.41
C ALA A 46 -5.91 -12.33 15.33
N LYS A 47 -5.43 -13.55 15.11
CA LYS A 47 -6.26 -14.76 15.09
C LYS A 47 -6.93 -15.01 16.43
N LYS A 48 -6.18 -14.85 17.52
CA LYS A 48 -6.67 -15.04 18.89
C LYS A 48 -7.75 -14.02 19.27
N ASN A 49 -7.52 -12.75 18.95
CA ASN A 49 -8.35 -11.65 19.46
C ASN A 49 -9.49 -11.23 18.51
N TYR A 50 -9.41 -11.58 17.21
CA TYR A 50 -10.34 -11.09 16.19
C TYR A 50 -10.82 -12.16 15.20
N SER A 51 -10.49 -13.44 15.41
CA SER A 51 -10.90 -14.56 14.54
C SER A 51 -10.48 -14.43 13.07
N LEU A 52 -9.48 -13.60 12.78
CA LEU A 52 -8.87 -13.48 11.45
C LEU A 52 -7.92 -14.67 11.23
N SER A 53 -8.29 -15.58 10.33
CA SER A 53 -7.59 -16.87 10.23
C SER A 53 -6.53 -16.88 9.13
N LYS A 54 -6.87 -16.39 7.94
CA LYS A 54 -5.98 -16.36 6.78
C LYS A 54 -5.53 -14.94 6.49
N ILE A 55 -4.47 -14.51 7.18
CA ILE A 55 -3.90 -13.17 7.06
C ILE A 55 -2.69 -13.22 6.11
N LEU A 56 -2.68 -12.37 5.08
CA LEU A 56 -1.51 -12.21 4.22
C LEU A 56 -0.64 -11.05 4.69
N GLU A 57 0.61 -11.33 5.03
CA GLU A 57 1.62 -10.28 5.14
C GLU A 57 2.04 -9.86 3.73
N ILE A 58 1.77 -8.61 3.39
CA ILE A 58 2.27 -7.97 2.17
C ILE A 58 3.53 -7.22 2.56
N SER A 59 4.69 -7.80 2.25
CA SER A 59 6.01 -7.17 2.35
C SER A 59 7.07 -8.09 1.76
N THR A 60 8.27 -7.55 1.52
CA THR A 60 9.45 -8.37 1.15
C THR A 60 9.89 -9.34 2.26
N LYS A 61 9.28 -9.26 3.46
CA LYS A 61 9.56 -10.11 4.62
C LYS A 61 8.55 -11.23 4.79
N SER A 62 7.48 -11.24 3.99
CA SER A 62 6.49 -12.32 4.01
C SER A 62 7.12 -13.70 3.81
N LYS A 63 6.48 -14.72 4.38
CA LYS A 63 6.78 -16.14 4.08
C LYS A 63 5.99 -16.63 2.87
N ASP A 64 4.92 -15.93 2.51
CA ASP A 64 4.08 -16.24 1.37
C ASP A 64 4.59 -15.51 0.11
N SER A 65 4.79 -16.27 -0.97
CA SER A 65 5.23 -15.73 -2.26
C SER A 65 4.25 -14.70 -2.86
N ILE A 66 2.95 -14.83 -2.58
CA ILE A 66 1.94 -13.85 -3.00
C ILE A 66 2.18 -12.53 -2.27
N GLY A 67 2.42 -12.58 -0.96
CA GLY A 67 2.70 -11.39 -0.14
C GLY A 67 4.00 -10.68 -0.54
N ILE A 68 5.02 -11.44 -0.93
CA ILE A 68 6.27 -10.89 -1.49
C ILE A 68 5.98 -10.20 -2.83
N SER A 69 5.27 -10.86 -3.75
CA SER A 69 4.96 -10.34 -5.09
C SER A 69 4.08 -9.10 -5.05
N CYS A 70 3.12 -9.04 -4.13
CA CYS A 70 2.24 -7.89 -3.94
C CYS A 70 2.89 -6.71 -3.22
N SER A 71 4.06 -6.88 -2.59
CA SER A 71 4.74 -5.74 -1.95
C SER A 71 5.04 -4.63 -2.95
N ALA A 72 4.94 -3.36 -2.56
CA ALA A 72 5.20 -2.22 -3.46
C ALA A 72 6.63 -2.24 -4.07
N PHE A 73 7.54 -2.97 -3.42
CA PHE A 73 8.90 -3.19 -3.90
C PHE A 73 9.00 -4.15 -5.10
N ASN A 74 7.99 -5.00 -5.31
CA ASN A 74 7.98 -6.04 -6.34
C ASN A 74 6.80 -5.92 -7.30
N LEU A 75 5.65 -5.42 -6.84
CA LEU A 75 4.45 -5.23 -7.65
C LEU A 75 4.73 -4.19 -8.73
N LYS A 76 4.64 -4.62 -9.99
CA LYS A 76 4.94 -3.79 -11.16
C LYS A 76 3.67 -3.27 -11.82
N LEU A 77 3.79 -2.12 -12.46
CA LEU A 77 2.81 -1.61 -13.39
C LEU A 77 3.52 -1.02 -14.61
N GLN A 78 2.80 -1.02 -15.73
CA GLN A 78 3.20 -0.36 -16.97
C GLN A 78 2.43 0.94 -17.12
N THR A 79 3.15 2.01 -17.43
CA THR A 79 2.56 3.31 -17.73
C THR A 79 2.04 3.35 -19.18
N LYS A 80 1.20 4.34 -19.50
CA LYS A 80 0.73 4.55 -20.89
C LYS A 80 1.86 4.79 -21.90
N SER A 81 3.01 5.29 -21.44
CA SER A 81 4.20 5.53 -22.26
C SER A 81 5.10 4.30 -22.37
N GLY A 82 4.66 3.14 -21.86
CA GLY A 82 5.37 1.87 -21.95
C GLY A 82 6.39 1.59 -20.84
N VAL A 83 6.60 2.52 -19.90
CA VAL A 83 7.57 2.34 -18.80
C VAL A 83 7.03 1.31 -17.82
N VAL A 84 7.79 0.24 -17.57
CA VAL A 84 7.47 -0.80 -16.58
C VAL A 84 8.34 -0.62 -15.36
N SER A 85 7.72 -0.39 -14.20
CA SER A 85 8.44 -0.17 -12.94
C SER A 85 7.60 -0.67 -11.76
N THR A 86 8.22 -0.76 -10.58
CA THR A 86 7.53 -1.10 -9.34
C THR A 86 6.69 0.07 -8.82
N VAL A 87 5.66 -0.23 -8.02
CA VAL A 87 4.85 0.77 -7.33
C VAL A 87 5.73 1.70 -6.50
N GLU A 88 6.72 1.17 -5.77
CA GLU A 88 7.66 1.98 -4.98
C GLU A 88 8.43 2.97 -5.86
N SER A 89 9.09 2.50 -6.92
CA SER A 89 9.89 3.37 -7.79
C SER A 89 9.02 4.44 -8.48
N MET A 90 7.81 4.07 -8.92
CA MET A 90 6.87 5.04 -9.49
C MET A 90 6.38 6.05 -8.45
N TYR A 91 6.05 5.60 -7.24
CA TYR A 91 5.63 6.49 -6.16
C TYR A 91 6.72 7.50 -5.80
N GLN A 92 7.97 7.05 -5.64
CA GLN A 92 9.08 7.93 -5.31
C GLN A 92 9.41 8.91 -6.45
N GLY A 93 9.44 8.44 -7.70
CA GLY A 93 9.71 9.30 -8.86
C GLY A 93 8.62 10.32 -9.17
N SER A 94 7.39 10.07 -8.69
CA SER A 94 6.27 11.00 -8.89
C SER A 94 6.28 12.17 -7.89
N LYS A 95 7.11 12.13 -6.85
CA LYS A 95 7.12 13.18 -5.82
C LYS A 95 7.64 14.51 -6.35
N VAL A 96 6.91 15.58 -6.06
CA VAL A 96 7.30 16.96 -6.36
C VAL A 96 7.49 17.72 -5.05
N PHE A 97 8.66 18.29 -4.88
CA PHE A 97 9.08 19.03 -3.71
C PHE A 97 9.17 20.53 -4.01
N GLU A 98 9.36 21.35 -2.98
CA GLU A 98 9.56 22.80 -3.13
C GLU A 98 10.70 23.16 -4.10
N ARG A 99 11.79 22.37 -4.11
CA ARG A 99 13.01 22.65 -4.87
C ARG A 99 13.35 21.58 -5.90
N GLY A 100 12.38 20.76 -6.34
CA GLY A 100 12.64 19.79 -7.40
C GLY A 100 11.57 18.70 -7.55
N GLY A 101 11.82 17.79 -8.48
CA GLY A 101 10.88 16.74 -8.87
C GLY A 101 9.87 17.21 -9.94
N PRO A 102 9.08 16.30 -10.53
CA PRO A 102 9.13 14.85 -10.32
C PRO A 102 10.45 14.24 -10.85
N TYR A 103 11.01 13.30 -10.11
CA TYR A 103 12.24 12.60 -10.48
C TYR A 103 11.93 11.34 -11.30
N LYS A 104 11.46 11.53 -12.53
CA LYS A 104 11.01 10.43 -13.42
C LYS A 104 12.12 9.44 -13.77
N ASP A 105 13.39 9.83 -13.60
CA ASP A 105 14.54 8.92 -13.72
C ASP A 105 14.51 7.79 -12.67
N LEU A 106 13.85 7.99 -11.53
CA LEU A 106 13.67 6.96 -10.51
C LEU A 106 12.81 5.78 -10.96
N TYR A 107 11.99 5.95 -12.00
CA TYR A 107 11.20 4.85 -12.56
C TYR A 107 12.08 3.73 -13.13
N ASN A 108 13.33 4.04 -13.49
CA ASN A 108 14.27 3.06 -14.03
C ASN A 108 15.18 2.47 -12.94
N LYS A 109 15.03 2.87 -11.68
CA LYS A 109 15.84 2.37 -10.56
C LYS A 109 15.15 1.22 -9.84
N SER A 110 15.93 0.41 -9.14
CA SER A 110 15.38 -0.57 -8.20
C SER A 110 14.57 0.13 -7.11
N SER A 111 13.57 -0.55 -6.54
CA SER A 111 12.74 -0.01 -5.45
C SER A 111 13.58 0.50 -4.27
N LEU A 112 14.71 -0.18 -3.98
CA LEU A 112 15.60 0.21 -2.90
C LEU A 112 16.37 1.50 -3.23
N ASP A 113 16.89 1.61 -4.45
CA ASP A 113 17.66 2.78 -4.89
C ASP A 113 16.75 4.00 -5.06
N ALA A 114 15.54 3.80 -5.61
CA ALA A 114 14.53 4.86 -5.71
C ALA A 114 14.14 5.39 -4.33
N LYS A 115 13.88 4.50 -3.35
CA LYS A 115 13.55 4.91 -1.97
C LYS A 115 14.69 5.61 -1.23
N LYS A 116 15.94 5.29 -1.57
CA LYS A 116 17.14 5.86 -0.92
C LYS A 116 17.66 7.11 -1.60
N ASP A 117 17.09 7.53 -2.74
CA ASP A 117 17.58 8.68 -3.49
C ASP A 117 17.62 9.95 -2.62
N GLU A 118 18.78 10.60 -2.57
CA GLU A 118 19.06 11.71 -1.66
C GLU A 118 18.20 12.95 -1.96
N ARG A 119 17.77 13.12 -3.22
CA ARG A 119 16.91 14.23 -3.63
C ARG A 119 15.56 14.19 -2.90
N LEU A 120 15.10 13.00 -2.47
CA LEU A 120 13.86 12.86 -1.71
C LEU A 120 13.91 13.46 -0.30
N LYS A 121 15.12 13.74 0.21
CA LYS A 121 15.34 14.36 1.54
C LYS A 121 15.84 15.79 1.44
N ASN A 122 16.58 16.11 0.38
CA ASN A 122 17.28 17.38 0.26
C ASN A 122 16.50 18.45 -0.52
N SER A 123 15.38 18.10 -1.16
CA SER A 123 14.62 19.01 -2.03
C SER A 123 13.50 19.81 -1.36
N GLY A 124 13.48 19.86 -0.03
CA GLY A 124 12.48 20.63 0.74
C GLY A 124 11.22 19.82 1.03
N ASN A 125 10.13 20.49 1.39
CA ASN A 125 8.87 19.81 1.71
C ASN A 125 8.23 19.22 0.45
N LEU A 126 7.54 18.09 0.61
CA LEU A 126 6.73 17.49 -0.45
C LEU A 126 5.50 18.38 -0.69
N LYS A 127 5.24 18.76 -1.94
CA LYS A 127 4.12 19.63 -2.33
C LYS A 127 2.96 18.86 -2.93
N ASN A 128 3.24 17.93 -3.82
CA ASN A 128 2.27 17.12 -4.54
C ASN A 128 2.97 15.93 -5.21
N PHE A 129 2.22 15.16 -6.00
CA PHE A 129 2.76 14.17 -6.92
C PHE A 129 2.37 14.53 -8.36
N ASP A 130 3.29 14.33 -9.31
CA ASP A 130 3.03 14.38 -10.76
C ASP A 130 3.32 13.00 -11.34
N PHE A 131 2.24 12.31 -11.74
CA PHE A 131 2.32 11.05 -12.44
C PHE A 131 1.79 11.19 -13.86
N GLN A 132 2.68 11.09 -14.84
CA GLN A 132 2.36 11.23 -16.27
C GLN A 132 1.63 12.53 -16.64
N GLY A 133 1.95 13.65 -15.97
CA GLY A 133 1.31 14.94 -16.20
C GLY A 133 0.00 15.14 -15.42
N ILE A 134 -0.39 14.16 -14.61
CA ILE A 134 -1.55 14.25 -13.73
C ILE A 134 -1.08 14.60 -12.32
N LEU A 135 -1.57 15.72 -11.80
CA LEU A 135 -1.24 16.20 -10.46
C LEU A 135 -2.15 15.57 -9.40
N TRP A 136 -1.53 15.17 -8.29
CA TRP A 136 -2.20 14.64 -7.10
C TRP A 136 -1.74 15.44 -5.88
N GLY A 137 -2.67 15.99 -5.12
CA GLY A 137 -2.38 16.65 -3.85
C GLY A 137 -1.88 15.67 -2.78
N LEU A 138 -1.29 16.18 -1.70
CA LEU A 138 -0.81 15.37 -0.58
C LEU A 138 -1.91 14.56 0.12
N ASN A 139 -3.13 15.10 0.08
CA ASN A 139 -4.32 14.47 0.66
C ASN A 139 -5.09 13.62 -0.37
N ASP A 140 -4.62 13.56 -1.61
CA ASP A 140 -5.19 12.63 -2.58
C ASP A 140 -4.56 11.25 -2.36
N PHE A 141 -5.36 10.20 -2.42
CA PHE A 141 -4.94 8.80 -2.22
C PHE A 141 -4.15 8.25 -3.42
N PHE A 142 -3.13 8.98 -3.87
CA PHE A 142 -2.30 8.66 -5.03
C PHE A 142 -1.61 7.30 -4.87
N TYR A 143 -1.09 7.00 -3.68
CA TYR A 143 -0.44 5.72 -3.42
C TYR A 143 -1.42 4.56 -3.59
N ASP A 144 -2.62 4.65 -3.01
CA ASP A 144 -3.65 3.63 -3.13
C ASP A 144 -4.09 3.45 -4.59
N TRP A 145 -4.31 4.56 -5.31
CA TRP A 145 -4.60 4.54 -6.74
C TRP A 145 -3.52 3.81 -7.54
N LEU A 146 -2.25 4.14 -7.30
CA LEU A 146 -1.11 3.54 -7.99
C LEU A 146 -1.00 2.04 -7.69
N TYR A 147 -1.16 1.66 -6.43
CA TYR A 147 -1.11 0.27 -5.98
C TYR A 147 -2.26 -0.55 -6.56
N MET A 148 -3.50 -0.03 -6.52
CA MET A 148 -4.67 -0.71 -7.06
C MET A 148 -4.61 -0.85 -8.59
N ASN A 149 -4.08 0.16 -9.30
CA ASN A 149 -3.82 0.03 -10.74
C ASN A 149 -2.76 -1.03 -11.04
N ALA A 150 -1.75 -1.18 -10.18
CA ALA A 150 -0.78 -2.25 -10.32
C ALA A 150 -1.42 -3.62 -10.09
N LEU A 151 -2.30 -3.79 -9.09
CA LEU A 151 -3.06 -5.03 -8.92
C LEU A 151 -3.95 -5.33 -10.14
N LEU A 152 -4.64 -4.34 -10.69
CA LEU A 152 -5.48 -4.47 -11.88
C LEU A 152 -4.70 -4.95 -13.12
N GLN A 153 -3.42 -4.59 -13.24
CA GLN A 153 -2.55 -5.06 -14.31
C GLN A 153 -1.94 -6.46 -14.04
N ASN A 154 -2.06 -6.97 -12.82
CA ASN A 154 -1.53 -8.26 -12.39
C ASN A 154 -2.66 -9.14 -11.86
N GLN A 155 -3.66 -9.41 -12.71
CA GLN A 155 -4.90 -10.09 -12.30
C GLN A 155 -4.67 -11.43 -11.61
N SER A 156 -3.67 -12.22 -12.03
CA SER A 156 -3.34 -13.49 -11.38
C SER A 156 -2.91 -13.35 -9.91
N LEU A 157 -2.23 -12.26 -9.56
CA LEU A 157 -1.93 -11.94 -8.15
C LEU A 157 -3.18 -11.42 -7.45
N ALA A 158 -3.94 -10.55 -8.11
CA ALA A 158 -5.15 -9.95 -7.56
C ALA A 158 -6.21 -11.00 -7.19
N ASP A 159 -6.43 -12.00 -8.04
CA ASP A 159 -7.36 -13.12 -7.80
C ASP A 159 -6.96 -13.93 -6.55
N LYS A 160 -5.65 -14.06 -6.30
CA LYS A 160 -5.14 -14.74 -5.11
C LYS A 160 -5.40 -13.97 -3.82
N LEU A 161 -5.46 -12.64 -3.88
CA LEU A 161 -5.75 -11.84 -2.69
C LEU A 161 -7.16 -12.11 -2.15
N ILE A 162 -8.13 -12.47 -2.99
CA ILE A 162 -9.51 -12.77 -2.58
C ILE A 162 -9.57 -13.96 -1.61
N GLU A 163 -8.58 -14.85 -1.67
CA GLU A 163 -8.53 -16.02 -0.81
C GLU A 163 -8.14 -15.71 0.65
N TYR A 164 -7.80 -14.47 1.00
CA TYR A 164 -7.34 -14.07 2.35
C TYR A 164 -8.38 -13.20 3.07
N ASP A 165 -8.49 -13.38 4.39
CA ASP A 165 -9.45 -12.67 5.24
C ASP A 165 -9.00 -11.22 5.53
N ALA A 166 -7.69 -11.00 5.58
CA ALA A 166 -7.11 -9.72 5.95
C ALA A 166 -5.65 -9.60 5.51
N PHE A 167 -5.12 -8.38 5.56
CA PHE A 167 -3.77 -8.03 5.12
C PHE A 167 -3.01 -7.29 6.21
N SER A 168 -1.71 -7.57 6.32
CA SER A 168 -0.79 -6.85 7.21
C SER A 168 0.42 -6.33 6.44
N ASP A 169 1.04 -5.29 7.00
CA ASP A 169 2.34 -4.78 6.57
C ASP A 169 3.16 -4.49 7.83
N ILE A 170 4.16 -5.34 8.11
CA ILE A 170 4.94 -5.25 9.35
C ILE A 170 5.80 -3.98 9.44
N GLU A 171 6.20 -3.44 8.28
CA GLU A 171 7.03 -2.23 8.20
C GLU A 171 6.19 -0.95 8.28
N PHE A 172 4.88 -1.05 8.02
CA PHE A 172 3.98 0.08 8.17
C PHE A 172 3.85 0.51 9.63
N ASN A 173 4.25 1.74 9.93
CA ASN A 173 3.98 2.36 11.22
C ASN A 173 3.01 3.52 11.00
N PRO A 174 1.75 3.43 11.48
CA PRO A 174 0.78 4.48 11.28
C PRO A 174 1.34 5.81 11.75
N LYS A 175 2.06 5.87 12.88
CA LYS A 175 2.63 7.13 13.41
C LYS A 175 3.64 7.85 12.50
N LYS A 176 4.13 7.20 11.44
CA LYS A 176 5.22 7.70 10.58
C LYS A 176 4.88 7.74 9.10
N SER A 177 3.81 7.08 8.67
CA SER A 177 3.49 6.90 7.26
C SER A 177 1.98 6.85 7.07
N PHE A 178 1.52 7.49 6.01
CA PHE A 178 0.14 7.40 5.55
C PHE A 178 -0.08 6.19 4.62
N ASN A 179 0.91 5.88 3.79
CA ASN A 179 0.78 4.85 2.76
C ASN A 179 0.97 3.45 3.34
N CYS A 180 0.05 2.55 3.02
CA CYS A 180 0.08 1.17 3.48
C CYS A 180 -0.41 0.21 2.39
N GLN A 181 0.48 -0.63 1.88
CA GLN A 181 0.18 -1.65 0.87
C GLN A 181 -0.89 -2.66 1.34
N ALA A 182 -0.92 -3.01 2.63
CA ALA A 182 -1.95 -3.87 3.19
C ALA A 182 -3.34 -3.22 3.14
N TYR A 183 -3.43 -1.92 3.43
CA TYR A 183 -4.67 -1.17 3.32
C TYR A 183 -5.14 -1.08 1.86
N SER A 184 -4.25 -0.73 0.93
CA SER A 184 -4.60 -0.64 -0.49
C SER A 184 -5.04 -1.99 -1.07
N ALA A 185 -4.45 -3.11 -0.61
CA ALA A 185 -4.89 -4.46 -0.95
C ALA A 185 -6.29 -4.78 -0.39
N SER A 186 -6.58 -4.44 0.87
CA SER A 186 -7.93 -4.56 1.42
C SER A 186 -8.95 -3.73 0.64
N LEU A 187 -8.58 -2.51 0.24
CA LEU A 187 -9.44 -1.62 -0.52
C LEU A 187 -9.82 -2.22 -1.87
N TYR A 188 -8.82 -2.78 -2.58
CA TYR A 188 -9.02 -3.49 -3.84
C TYR A 188 -9.95 -4.70 -3.68
N ASN A 189 -9.69 -5.57 -2.69
CA ASN A 189 -10.54 -6.73 -2.41
C ASN A 189 -11.98 -6.32 -2.06
N ALA A 190 -12.16 -5.28 -1.24
CA ALA A 190 -13.49 -4.80 -0.86
C ALA A 190 -14.28 -4.30 -2.07
N ALA A 191 -13.62 -3.62 -3.02
CA ALA A 191 -14.25 -3.21 -4.27
C ALA A 191 -14.70 -4.41 -5.10
N LEU A 192 -13.87 -5.45 -5.23
CA LEU A 192 -14.23 -6.68 -5.94
C LEU A 192 -15.39 -7.43 -5.26
N MET A 193 -15.36 -7.54 -3.92
CA MET A 193 -16.42 -8.21 -3.15
C MET A 193 -17.80 -7.53 -3.28
N ARG A 194 -17.82 -6.28 -3.74
CA ARG A 194 -19.01 -5.44 -3.93
C ARG A 194 -19.37 -5.23 -5.40
N ASP A 195 -18.80 -6.03 -6.30
CA ASP A 195 -19.06 -5.98 -7.74
C ASP A 195 -18.84 -4.58 -8.34
N CYS A 196 -17.93 -3.79 -7.76
CA CYS A 196 -17.56 -2.50 -8.32
C CYS A 196 -16.80 -2.71 -9.64
N ASP A 197 -17.11 -1.93 -10.68
CA ASP A 197 -16.32 -1.95 -11.91
C ASP A 197 -14.93 -1.36 -11.65
N ILE A 198 -14.01 -2.26 -11.31
CA ILE A 198 -12.65 -1.91 -10.94
C ILE A 198 -11.88 -1.28 -12.11
N ASN A 199 -12.33 -1.40 -13.37
CA ASN A 199 -11.67 -0.73 -14.49
C ASN A 199 -11.76 0.79 -14.43
N LEU A 200 -12.77 1.33 -13.75
CA LEU A 200 -12.95 2.77 -13.59
C LEU A 200 -11.77 3.42 -12.85
N ILE A 201 -11.03 2.66 -12.01
CA ILE A 201 -9.88 3.20 -11.28
C ILE A 201 -8.72 3.62 -12.19
N LYS A 202 -8.69 3.18 -13.46
CA LYS A 202 -7.69 3.63 -14.46
C LYS A 202 -7.74 5.15 -14.65
N SER A 203 -8.92 5.75 -14.42
CA SER A 203 -9.16 7.18 -14.43
C SER A 203 -9.00 7.75 -13.02
N PRO A 204 -8.07 8.69 -12.79
CA PRO A 204 -7.92 9.37 -11.49
C PRO A 204 -9.22 10.02 -11.00
N SER A 205 -10.01 10.61 -11.89
CA SER A 205 -11.28 11.25 -11.52
C SER A 205 -12.32 10.23 -11.09
N ASP A 206 -12.40 9.07 -11.76
CA ASP A 206 -13.39 8.05 -11.40
C ASP A 206 -12.96 7.24 -10.19
N PHE A 207 -11.65 7.03 -9.99
CA PHE A 207 -11.12 6.53 -8.73
C PHE A 207 -11.56 7.39 -7.54
N LYS A 208 -11.41 8.72 -7.62
CA LYS A 208 -11.84 9.63 -6.56
C LYS A 208 -13.35 9.60 -6.30
N LYS A 209 -14.17 9.28 -7.32
CA LYS A 209 -15.62 9.10 -7.16
C LYS A 209 -15.99 7.77 -6.52
N LEU A 210 -15.29 6.69 -6.89
CA LEU A 210 -15.49 5.35 -6.33
C LEU A 210 -15.01 5.24 -4.89
N PHE A 211 -13.89 5.90 -4.59
CA PHE A 211 -13.26 5.92 -3.28
C PHE A 211 -13.16 7.37 -2.80
N PRO A 212 -14.28 7.99 -2.40
CA PRO A 212 -14.25 9.33 -1.82
C PRO A 212 -13.56 9.28 -0.44
N ARG A 213 -13.17 10.44 0.09
CA ARG A 213 -12.34 10.52 1.31
C ARG A 213 -12.98 9.83 2.52
N GLU A 214 -14.30 9.82 2.61
CA GLU A 214 -15.09 9.19 3.68
C GLU A 214 -14.98 7.67 3.68
N VAL A 215 -14.65 7.06 2.54
CA VAL A 215 -14.40 5.62 2.41
C VAL A 215 -13.03 5.25 2.97
N PHE A 216 -12.10 6.20 2.99
CA PHE A 216 -10.79 5.98 3.56
C PHE A 216 -10.82 6.13 5.07
N SER A 217 -10.56 5.03 5.78
CA SER A 217 -10.25 5.12 7.21
C SER A 217 -8.88 5.79 7.33
N LEU A 218 -8.85 7.09 7.63
CA LEU A 218 -7.61 7.82 7.86
C LEU A 218 -6.79 7.00 8.88
N ILE A 219 -5.66 6.45 8.40
CA ILE A 219 -4.85 5.50 9.16
C ILE A 219 -4.19 6.20 10.37
N GLN A 220 -4.29 7.53 10.42
CA GLN A 220 -3.97 8.42 11.53
C GLN A 220 -5.00 9.54 11.67
N GLY A 221 -5.25 9.98 12.91
CA GLY A 221 -5.67 11.36 13.16
C GLY A 221 -4.50 12.30 12.84
N GLU A 222 -4.78 13.28 11.98
CA GLU A 222 -4.01 14.50 11.68
C GLU A 222 -2.47 14.36 11.79
N LEU A 223 -1.84 13.96 10.68
CA LEU A 223 -0.47 14.40 10.36
C LEU A 223 -0.54 15.43 9.24
N PHE A 224 -1.10 16.59 9.56
CA PHE A 224 -0.76 17.92 9.04
C PHE A 224 -1.15 18.93 10.11
#